data_AF-A0A939R0I8-F1
#
_entry.id   AF-A0A939R0I8-F1
#
_cell.length_a   1.000
_cell.length_b   1.000
_cell.length_c   1.000
_cell.angle_alpha   90.00
_cell.angle_beta   90.00
_cell.angle_gamma   90.00
#
_symmetry.space_group_name_H-M   'P 1'
#
loop_
_entity.id
_entity.type
_entity.pdbx_description
1 polymer ?
#
loop_
_entity_poly.entity_id
_entity_poly.type
_entity_poly.pdbx_seq_one_letter_code
_entity_poly.pdbx_strand_id
1 'polypeptide(L)'
;MMKQRLILLLALLFPLGAFAQVSDEIDAYLREYPLRAALNVHSYEFLPVKDTPPPCGFKPFYISHYGRHGSRSDGGDGSSYAKLRDSLRVGAAEGILTPAGDSLLALADRVFALHDGMPGRLTPRGAQEHSRLAERMYHRFPGVFRKGEVHALSSTVPRCLVSMSAFTSSLAACNNKLVFSWDCGEKYQYYIARSYKREWEAEASAIIASNATFPFDTAAVYSRLFTDPARGRMIISNPRRIVAYIFTVASYAQAYGIEDNYFSMLPWDAVVGSYCRRALHAYLLNCNSVDFGDRRMPRAANMAFEMVRKADEAIAGAPVAADLCFGHDWPFLGLCSFFGLEGYGYPRLTADQAVRTWNGTRNCPFAANLQLVFYRNGKGRVLVKFLVNEQETLIPELQAVSGPYYDWDEVKAYLETRK
;
A
#
# COMPACT_ATOMS: atom_id res chain seq x y z
N MET A 1 -54.91 10.19 -51.79
CA MET A 1 -55.24 10.90 -50.53
C MET A 1 -55.26 9.89 -49.40
N MET A 2 -54.28 9.90 -48.49
CA MET A 2 -54.46 9.61 -47.05
C MET A 2 -53.11 9.75 -46.30
N LYS A 3 -52.94 10.94 -45.74
CA LYS A 3 -52.27 11.34 -44.48
C LYS A 3 -51.00 10.58 -44.05
N GLN A 4 -49.86 11.25 -44.28
CA GLN A 4 -48.63 11.11 -43.48
C GLN A 4 -48.95 11.33 -41.98
N ARG A 5 -48.58 10.37 -41.13
CA ARG A 5 -48.45 10.58 -39.69
C ARG A 5 -46.97 10.65 -39.35
N LEU A 6 -46.54 11.87 -39.02
CA LEU A 6 -45.26 12.17 -38.42
C LEU A 6 -45.26 11.58 -36.99
N ILE A 7 -44.48 10.54 -36.75
CA ILE A 7 -44.20 10.05 -35.38
C ILE A 7 -42.88 10.70 -34.96
N LEU A 8 -42.96 11.72 -34.10
CA LEU A 8 -41.83 12.21 -33.33
C LEU A 8 -41.43 11.11 -32.34
N LEU A 9 -40.27 10.48 -32.56
CA LEU A 9 -39.58 9.70 -31.55
C LEU A 9 -38.83 10.67 -30.62
N LEU A 10 -39.43 10.96 -29.47
CA LEU A 10 -38.70 11.52 -28.33
C LEU A 10 -37.70 10.46 -27.85
N ALA A 11 -36.44 10.60 -28.24
CA ALA A 11 -35.34 9.88 -27.59
C ALA A 11 -35.16 10.48 -26.19
N LEU A 12 -35.79 9.85 -25.19
CA LEU A 12 -35.41 9.99 -23.80
C LEU A 12 -33.99 9.42 -23.64
N LEU A 13 -32.98 10.28 -23.83
CA LEU A 13 -31.62 10.04 -23.37
C LEU A 13 -31.65 10.01 -21.84
N PHE A 14 -31.97 8.86 -21.27
CA PHE A 14 -31.51 8.55 -19.93
C PHE A 14 -29.97 8.57 -19.97
N PRO A 15 -29.29 9.31 -19.08
CA PRO A 15 -27.87 9.10 -18.90
C PRO A 15 -27.72 7.68 -18.36
N LEU A 16 -27.38 6.74 -19.25
CA LEU A 16 -26.80 5.46 -18.85
C LEU A 16 -25.49 5.84 -18.16
N GLY A 17 -25.54 6.01 -16.83
CA GLY A 17 -24.35 6.15 -16.03
C GLY A 17 -23.48 4.94 -16.31
N ALA A 18 -22.31 5.16 -16.91
CA ALA A 18 -21.36 4.09 -17.14
C ALA A 18 -20.95 3.53 -15.78
N PHE A 19 -21.38 2.30 -15.47
CA PHE A 19 -20.90 1.61 -14.29
C PHE A 19 -19.42 1.26 -14.48
N ALA A 20 -18.66 1.34 -13.40
CA ALA A 20 -17.26 0.94 -13.45
C ALA A 20 -17.18 -0.57 -13.67
N GLN A 21 -16.39 -0.99 -14.65
CA GLN A 21 -16.02 -2.39 -14.87
C GLN A 21 -14.53 -2.51 -14.57
N VAL A 22 -14.20 -3.30 -13.56
CA VAL A 22 -12.81 -3.65 -13.25
C VAL A 22 -12.18 -4.38 -14.45
N SER A 23 -10.86 -4.30 -14.63
CA SER A 23 -10.22 -5.11 -15.67
C SER A 23 -10.37 -6.61 -15.35
N ASP A 24 -10.45 -7.43 -16.39
CA ASP A 24 -10.47 -8.90 -16.24
C ASP A 24 -9.24 -9.40 -15.44
N GLU A 25 -8.11 -8.71 -15.57
CA GLU A 25 -6.89 -9.00 -14.80
C GLU A 25 -7.07 -8.78 -13.30
N ILE A 26 -7.62 -7.65 -12.87
CA ILE A 26 -7.85 -7.37 -11.44
C ILE A 26 -8.97 -8.26 -10.89
N ASP A 27 -10.03 -8.51 -11.66
CA ASP A 27 -11.09 -9.45 -11.25
C ASP A 27 -10.53 -10.85 -11.03
N ALA A 28 -9.80 -11.40 -12.02
CA ALA A 28 -9.16 -12.70 -11.92
C ALA A 28 -8.17 -12.76 -10.75
N TYR A 29 -7.34 -11.72 -10.59
CA TYR A 29 -6.37 -11.60 -9.50
C TYR A 29 -7.03 -11.68 -8.12
N LEU A 30 -8.14 -10.96 -7.91
CA LEU A 30 -8.84 -10.96 -6.64
C LEU A 30 -9.63 -12.28 -6.43
N ARG A 31 -10.11 -12.94 -7.49
CA ARG A 31 -10.76 -14.25 -7.35
C ARG A 31 -9.78 -15.34 -6.97
N GLU A 32 -8.60 -15.33 -7.58
CA GLU A 32 -7.52 -16.28 -7.28
C GLU A 32 -6.94 -16.02 -5.88
N TYR A 33 -6.79 -14.75 -5.50
CA TYR A 33 -6.20 -14.33 -4.23
C TYR A 33 -7.11 -13.38 -3.45
N PRO A 34 -8.22 -13.86 -2.85
CA PRO A 34 -9.26 -13.01 -2.28
C PRO A 34 -8.80 -12.16 -1.09
N LEU A 35 -7.81 -12.62 -0.33
CA LEU A 35 -7.22 -11.84 0.76
C LEU A 35 -6.55 -10.54 0.30
N ARG A 36 -6.19 -10.45 -0.99
CA ARG A 36 -5.60 -9.27 -1.61
C ARG A 36 -6.61 -8.15 -1.84
N ALA A 37 -7.91 -8.40 -1.64
CA ALA A 37 -8.92 -7.33 -1.59
C ALA A 37 -8.64 -6.32 -0.46
N ALA A 38 -7.82 -6.67 0.52
CA ALA A 38 -7.33 -5.78 1.58
C ALA A 38 -6.49 -4.59 1.06
N LEU A 39 -6.06 -4.58 -0.21
CA LEU A 39 -5.31 -3.48 -0.83
C LEU A 39 -4.05 -3.13 -0.01
N ASN A 40 -3.97 -1.89 0.46
CA ASN A 40 -2.83 -1.37 1.19
C ASN A 40 -2.84 -1.80 2.66
N VAL A 41 -3.78 -2.61 3.12
CA VAL A 41 -3.71 -3.25 4.44
C VAL A 41 -3.54 -4.76 4.34
N HIS A 42 -3.27 -5.27 3.14
CA HIS A 42 -2.77 -6.63 2.97
C HIS A 42 -1.39 -6.76 3.63
N SER A 43 -1.16 -7.88 4.32
CA SER A 43 0.14 -8.17 4.93
C SER A 43 1.22 -8.37 3.86
N TYR A 44 2.49 -8.20 4.23
CA TYR A 44 3.58 -8.32 3.26
C TYR A 44 3.73 -9.76 2.76
N GLU A 45 3.77 -9.94 1.45
CA GLU A 45 4.03 -11.25 0.83
C GLU A 45 5.52 -11.40 0.52
N PHE A 46 6.16 -12.40 1.14
CA PHE A 46 7.55 -12.74 0.88
C PHE A 46 7.70 -13.58 -0.39
N LEU A 47 7.62 -12.94 -1.54
CA LEU A 47 7.83 -13.59 -2.84
C LEU A 47 9.29 -14.02 -3.05
N PRO A 48 9.57 -15.06 -3.85
CA PRO A 48 10.93 -15.43 -4.23
C PRO A 48 11.72 -14.23 -4.77
N VAL A 49 12.99 -14.10 -4.39
CA VAL A 49 13.90 -13.10 -4.94
C VAL A 49 14.53 -13.66 -6.21
N LYS A 50 14.47 -12.89 -7.29
CA LYS A 50 15.25 -13.12 -8.50
C LYS A 50 16.14 -11.90 -8.73
N ASP A 51 17.46 -12.10 -8.71
CA ASP A 51 18.45 -11.04 -8.95
C ASP A 51 19.09 -11.20 -10.32
N THR A 52 19.08 -10.12 -11.09
CA THR A 52 19.95 -9.96 -12.25
C THR A 52 21.38 -9.67 -11.75
N PRO A 53 22.42 -10.43 -12.15
CA PRO A 53 23.80 -10.15 -11.75
C PRO A 53 24.26 -8.74 -12.16
N PRO A 54 25.10 -8.06 -11.37
CA PRO A 54 25.64 -6.76 -11.76
C PRO A 54 26.61 -6.89 -12.95
N PRO A 55 26.79 -5.83 -13.76
CA PRO A 55 27.79 -5.82 -14.81
C PRO A 55 29.19 -6.18 -14.29
N CYS A 56 30.02 -6.79 -15.13
CA CYS A 56 31.34 -7.28 -14.72
C CYS A 56 32.18 -6.19 -14.03
N GLY A 57 32.76 -6.54 -12.88
CA GLY A 57 33.61 -5.64 -12.08
C GLY A 57 32.86 -4.71 -11.12
N PHE A 58 31.53 -4.66 -11.16
CA PHE A 58 30.72 -3.89 -10.20
C PHE A 58 30.40 -4.72 -8.95
N LYS A 59 30.58 -4.12 -7.77
CA LYS A 59 30.26 -4.74 -6.48
C LYS A 59 29.37 -3.82 -5.65
N PRO A 60 28.35 -4.36 -4.95
CA PRO A 60 27.48 -3.55 -4.10
C PRO A 60 28.27 -3.03 -2.90
N PHE A 61 28.05 -1.78 -2.51
CA PHE A 61 28.76 -1.14 -1.39
C PHE A 61 27.88 -0.33 -0.44
N TYR A 62 26.67 0.08 -0.85
CA TYR A 62 25.78 0.92 -0.04
C TYR A 62 24.31 0.66 -0.43
N ILE A 63 23.41 0.76 0.55
CA ILE A 63 21.96 0.65 0.36
C ILE A 63 21.24 1.86 0.96
N SER A 64 20.42 2.53 0.16
CA SER A 64 19.46 3.52 0.66
C SER A 64 18.06 2.90 0.67
N HIS A 65 17.33 3.05 1.77
CA HIS A 65 16.05 2.36 2.00
C HIS A 65 14.96 3.31 2.49
N TYR A 66 13.74 3.12 1.98
CA TYR A 66 12.51 3.63 2.57
C TYR A 66 11.53 2.49 2.81
N GLY A 67 11.10 2.28 4.05
CA GLY A 67 10.15 1.25 4.44
C GLY A 67 8.89 1.84 5.04
N ARG A 68 7.73 1.47 4.53
CA ARG A 68 6.46 1.65 5.22
C ARG A 68 6.46 0.79 6.50
N HIS A 69 5.77 1.25 7.55
CA HIS A 69 5.52 0.42 8.72
C HIS A 69 4.88 -0.93 8.36
N GLY A 70 5.13 -1.94 9.18
CA GLY A 70 4.53 -3.27 9.00
C GLY A 70 3.03 -3.33 9.31
N SER A 71 2.51 -4.55 9.30
CA SER A 71 1.14 -4.88 9.67
C SER A 71 0.75 -4.25 11.00
N ARG A 72 -0.41 -3.60 11.01
CA ARG A 72 -0.92 -2.84 12.16
C ARG A 72 -2.40 -3.04 12.34
N SER A 73 -2.88 -2.71 13.53
CA SER A 73 -4.30 -2.51 13.79
C SER A 73 -4.85 -1.30 13.02
N ASP A 74 -6.19 -1.22 12.88
CA ASP A 74 -6.82 -0.05 12.27
C ASP A 74 -6.49 1.25 13.04
N GLY A 75 -6.25 2.32 12.29
CA GLY A 75 -5.81 3.61 12.82
C GLY A 75 -6.97 4.52 13.26
N GLY A 76 -8.22 4.13 12.98
CA GLY A 76 -9.40 4.80 13.50
C GLY A 76 -9.59 4.54 15.00
N ASP A 77 -10.71 5.03 15.54
CA ASP A 77 -11.15 4.83 16.92
C ASP A 77 -11.59 3.39 17.24
N GLY A 78 -11.32 2.42 16.34
CA GLY A 78 -11.78 1.04 16.47
C GLY A 78 -13.28 0.86 16.26
N SER A 79 -14.03 1.92 15.92
CA SER A 79 -15.48 1.86 15.95
C SER A 79 -16.06 0.91 14.89
N SER A 80 -15.39 0.65 13.77
CA SER A 80 -15.85 -0.35 12.81
C SER A 80 -15.84 -1.77 13.39
N TYR A 81 -14.83 -2.11 14.20
CA TYR A 81 -14.73 -3.42 14.84
C TYR A 81 -15.80 -3.57 15.92
N ALA A 82 -15.94 -2.55 16.78
CA ALA A 82 -16.95 -2.50 17.83
C ALA A 82 -18.36 -2.59 17.22
N LYS A 83 -18.67 -1.74 16.23
CA LYS A 83 -19.99 -1.68 15.60
C LYS A 83 -20.38 -2.99 14.91
N LEU A 84 -19.46 -3.67 14.23
CA LEU A 84 -19.76 -4.98 13.63
C LEU A 84 -20.09 -6.00 14.72
N ARG A 85 -19.17 -6.14 15.69
CA ARG A 85 -19.29 -7.10 16.79
C ARG A 85 -20.58 -6.88 17.57
N ASP A 86 -20.83 -5.66 18.03
CA ASP A 86 -21.96 -5.33 18.89
C ASP A 86 -23.28 -5.57 18.17
N SER A 87 -23.35 -5.25 16.87
CA SER A 87 -24.54 -5.52 16.06
C SER A 87 -24.79 -7.02 15.89
N LEU A 88 -23.75 -7.81 15.62
CA LEU A 88 -23.89 -9.26 15.49
C LEU A 88 -24.25 -9.91 16.84
N ARG A 89 -23.74 -9.39 17.96
CA ARG A 89 -24.12 -9.84 19.31
C ARG A 89 -25.61 -9.62 19.61
N VAL A 90 -26.22 -8.55 19.11
CA VAL A 90 -27.69 -8.37 19.21
C VAL A 90 -28.41 -9.49 18.44
N GLY A 91 -27.98 -9.78 17.21
CA GLY A 91 -28.55 -10.89 16.44
C GLY A 91 -28.36 -12.25 17.10
N ALA A 92 -27.21 -12.49 17.73
CA ALA A 92 -26.93 -13.71 18.48
C ALA A 92 -27.83 -13.85 19.71
N ALA A 93 -28.00 -12.77 20.48
CA ALA A 93 -28.87 -12.73 21.65
C ALA A 93 -30.35 -12.96 21.30
N GLU A 94 -30.77 -12.54 20.12
CA GLU A 94 -32.11 -12.78 19.57
C GLU A 94 -32.26 -14.15 18.89
N GLY A 95 -31.18 -14.93 18.76
CA GLY A 95 -31.20 -16.25 18.12
C GLY A 95 -31.43 -16.21 16.61
N ILE A 96 -31.10 -15.10 15.95
CA ILE A 96 -31.39 -14.85 14.53
C ILE A 96 -30.15 -14.83 13.63
N LEU A 97 -28.98 -15.23 14.11
CA LEU A 97 -27.82 -15.40 13.22
C LEU A 97 -27.92 -16.70 12.43
N THR A 98 -27.46 -16.66 11.19
CA THR A 98 -27.16 -17.88 10.42
C THR A 98 -25.80 -18.43 10.86
N PRO A 99 -25.40 -19.65 10.44
CA PRO A 99 -24.03 -20.13 10.64
C PRO A 99 -22.95 -19.20 10.08
N ALA A 100 -23.24 -18.48 8.98
CA ALA A 100 -22.33 -17.47 8.44
C ALA A 100 -22.27 -16.21 9.32
N GLY A 101 -23.41 -15.81 9.91
CA GLY A 101 -23.49 -14.75 10.91
C GLY A 101 -22.68 -15.09 12.17
N ASP A 102 -22.81 -16.31 12.70
CA ASP A 102 -22.05 -16.80 13.85
C ASP A 102 -20.55 -16.82 13.57
N SER A 103 -20.15 -17.32 12.40
CA SER A 103 -18.74 -17.33 11.97
C SER A 103 -18.17 -15.91 11.89
N LEU A 104 -18.94 -14.95 11.33
CA LEU A 104 -18.53 -13.56 11.27
C LEU A 104 -18.46 -12.90 12.66
N LEU A 105 -19.36 -13.24 13.58
CA LEU A 105 -19.31 -12.77 14.97
C LEU A 105 -18.04 -13.26 15.66
N ALA A 106 -17.69 -14.55 15.51
CA ALA A 106 -16.48 -15.11 16.09
C ALA A 106 -15.21 -14.39 15.59
N LEU A 107 -15.15 -14.05 14.29
CA LEU A 107 -14.09 -13.19 13.74
C LEU A 107 -14.10 -11.81 14.39
N ALA A 108 -15.26 -11.14 14.43
CA ALA A 108 -15.39 -9.79 14.94
C ALA A 108 -14.97 -9.69 16.41
N ASP A 109 -15.36 -10.67 17.24
CA ASP A 109 -14.93 -10.81 18.63
C ASP A 109 -13.41 -10.95 18.75
N ARG A 110 -12.81 -11.85 17.94
CA ARG A 110 -11.37 -12.09 17.95
C ARG A 110 -10.58 -10.86 17.51
N VAL A 111 -10.96 -10.22 16.41
CA VAL A 111 -10.29 -9.02 15.89
C VAL A 111 -10.46 -7.85 16.87
N PHE A 112 -11.64 -7.68 17.45
CA PHE A 112 -11.85 -6.65 18.47
C PHE A 112 -10.94 -6.88 19.68
N ALA A 113 -10.90 -8.10 20.23
CA ALA A 113 -10.08 -8.41 21.40
C ALA A 113 -8.59 -8.13 21.17
N LEU A 114 -8.10 -8.36 19.94
CA LEU A 114 -6.71 -8.07 19.57
C LEU A 114 -6.45 -6.58 19.29
N HIS A 115 -7.49 -5.81 18.99
CA HIS A 115 -7.41 -4.37 18.73
C HIS A 115 -7.67 -3.51 19.97
N ASP A 116 -8.45 -3.97 20.93
CA ASP A 116 -8.98 -3.15 22.01
C ASP A 116 -7.87 -2.41 22.78
N GLY A 117 -8.03 -1.10 22.94
CA GLY A 117 -7.01 -0.21 23.51
C GLY A 117 -5.73 -0.02 22.67
N MET A 118 -5.69 -0.51 21.43
CA MET A 118 -4.49 -0.52 20.58
C MET A 118 -4.69 0.12 19.19
N PRO A 119 -5.32 1.30 19.04
CA PRO A 119 -5.55 1.90 17.71
C PRO A 119 -4.24 2.28 17.01
N GLY A 120 -4.12 1.91 15.75
CA GLY A 120 -2.98 2.20 14.87
C GLY A 120 -1.64 1.60 15.30
N ARG A 121 -1.65 0.67 16.26
CA ARG A 121 -0.47 -0.03 16.80
C ARG A 121 0.06 -1.07 15.81
N LEU A 122 1.39 -1.18 15.71
CA LEU A 122 2.03 -2.29 15.01
C LEU A 122 1.69 -3.64 15.67
N THR A 123 1.33 -4.64 14.88
CA THR A 123 1.06 -6.00 15.37
C THR A 123 2.35 -6.82 15.47
N PRO A 124 2.36 -7.96 16.18
CA PRO A 124 3.50 -8.89 16.17
C PRO A 124 3.90 -9.34 14.76
N ARG A 125 2.91 -9.55 13.87
CA ARG A 125 3.18 -9.83 12.44
C ARG A 125 3.96 -8.69 11.79
N GLY A 126 3.57 -7.43 12.04
CA GLY A 126 4.28 -6.28 11.49
C GLY A 126 5.74 -6.18 11.92
N ALA A 127 6.05 -6.55 13.17
CA ALA A 127 7.44 -6.65 13.62
C ALA A 127 8.20 -7.78 12.89
N GLN A 128 7.58 -8.97 12.76
CA GLN A 128 8.17 -10.10 12.04
C GLN A 128 8.42 -9.78 10.55
N GLU A 129 7.52 -9.04 9.91
CA GLU A 129 7.71 -8.58 8.53
C GLU A 129 9.02 -7.79 8.39
N HIS A 130 9.26 -6.82 9.27
CA HIS A 130 10.47 -6.01 9.27
C HIS A 130 11.73 -6.79 9.66
N SER A 131 11.64 -7.69 10.65
CA SER A 131 12.77 -8.55 11.02
C SER A 131 13.20 -9.46 9.87
N ARG A 132 12.24 -10.06 9.15
CA ARG A 132 12.54 -10.91 7.99
C ARG A 132 13.05 -10.11 6.79
N LEU A 133 12.53 -8.91 6.55
CA LEU A 133 13.05 -8.01 5.52
C LEU A 133 14.52 -7.66 5.77
N ALA A 134 14.90 -7.41 7.03
CA ALA A 134 16.29 -7.14 7.41
C ALA A 134 17.21 -8.35 7.16
N GLU A 135 16.79 -9.55 7.56
CA GLU A 135 17.53 -10.80 7.31
C GLU A 135 17.75 -11.02 5.81
N ARG A 136 16.69 -10.87 5.01
CA ARG A 136 16.78 -11.02 3.55
C ARG A 136 17.72 -9.99 2.93
N MET A 137 17.65 -8.73 3.36
CA MET A 137 18.55 -7.67 2.89
C MET A 137 20.02 -8.02 3.22
N TYR A 138 20.30 -8.47 4.45
CA TYR A 138 21.63 -8.90 4.87
C TYR A 138 22.17 -10.04 4.02
N HIS A 139 21.39 -11.12 3.88
CA HIS A 139 21.81 -12.32 3.14
C HIS A 139 21.89 -12.10 1.64
N ARG A 140 21.09 -11.17 1.09
CA ARG A 140 21.12 -10.80 -0.33
C ARG A 140 22.34 -9.93 -0.67
N PHE A 141 22.79 -9.08 0.26
CA PHE A 141 23.90 -8.15 0.05
C PHE A 141 25.00 -8.25 1.13
N PRO A 142 25.58 -9.44 1.38
CA PRO A 142 26.52 -9.65 2.48
C PRO A 142 27.81 -8.84 2.33
N GLY A 143 28.15 -8.41 1.10
CA GLY A 143 29.28 -7.54 0.82
C GLY A 143 29.11 -6.12 1.40
N VAL A 144 27.89 -5.59 1.40
CA VAL A 144 27.55 -4.27 1.96
C VAL A 144 27.68 -4.30 3.48
N PHE A 145 27.15 -5.35 4.11
CA PHE A 145 27.06 -5.47 5.57
C PHE A 145 28.25 -6.15 6.24
N ARG A 146 29.47 -6.09 5.66
CA ARG A 146 30.66 -6.67 6.30
C ARG A 146 31.08 -5.91 7.57
N LYS A 147 31.06 -4.58 7.47
CA LYS A 147 31.35 -3.58 8.50
C LYS A 147 30.79 -2.24 8.03
N GLY A 148 30.64 -1.29 8.94
CA GLY A 148 30.22 0.07 8.61
C GLY A 148 29.07 0.53 9.48
N GLU A 149 28.62 1.74 9.20
CA GLU A 149 27.54 2.40 9.91
C GLU A 149 26.20 2.13 9.24
N VAL A 150 25.16 1.96 10.04
CA VAL A 150 23.76 1.87 9.60
C VAL A 150 23.01 2.99 10.30
N HIS A 151 22.55 3.97 9.53
CA HIS A 151 21.78 5.10 10.07
C HIS A 151 20.30 4.83 9.85
N ALA A 152 19.50 4.95 10.89
CA ALA A 152 18.07 4.68 10.84
C ALA A 152 17.25 5.90 11.28
N LEU A 153 16.30 6.33 10.44
CA LEU A 153 15.37 7.40 10.74
C LEU A 153 13.93 6.89 10.71
N SER A 154 13.11 7.38 11.63
CA SER A 154 11.67 7.09 11.66
C SER A 154 10.85 8.37 11.61
N SER A 155 9.64 8.27 11.04
CA SER A 155 8.55 9.21 11.33
C SER A 155 8.22 9.20 12.83
N THR A 156 7.55 10.25 13.32
CA THR A 156 7.19 10.40 14.75
C THR A 156 6.09 9.47 15.21
N VAL A 157 5.55 8.62 14.32
CA VAL A 157 4.42 7.75 14.62
C VAL A 157 4.92 6.42 15.23
N PRO A 158 4.41 5.99 16.41
CA PRO A 158 4.96 4.84 17.14
C PRO A 158 5.12 3.54 16.34
N ARG A 159 4.17 3.21 15.46
CA ARG A 159 4.27 2.02 14.60
C ARG A 159 5.49 2.02 13.65
N CYS A 160 5.97 3.20 13.24
CA CYS A 160 7.17 3.35 12.42
C CYS A 160 8.43 3.13 13.27
N LEU A 161 8.45 3.65 14.51
CA LEU A 161 9.54 3.41 15.47
C LEU A 161 9.68 1.93 15.81
N VAL A 162 8.58 1.23 16.06
CA VAL A 162 8.61 -0.22 16.32
C VAL A 162 9.04 -1.00 15.07
N SER A 163 8.64 -0.56 13.87
CA SER A 163 9.11 -1.16 12.61
C SER A 163 10.62 -0.99 12.42
N MET A 164 11.12 0.24 12.62
CA MET A 164 12.56 0.56 12.60
C MET A 164 13.33 -0.29 13.61
N SER A 165 12.82 -0.41 14.84
CA SER A 165 13.43 -1.22 15.88
C SER A 165 13.48 -2.71 15.51
N ALA A 166 12.38 -3.28 14.99
CA ALA A 166 12.33 -4.68 14.56
C ALA A 166 13.30 -4.98 13.40
N PHE A 167 13.41 -4.06 12.43
CA PHE A 167 14.34 -4.18 11.31
C PHE A 167 15.79 -4.11 11.79
N THR A 168 16.14 -3.05 12.52
CA THR A 168 17.53 -2.79 12.94
C THR A 168 18.03 -3.80 13.97
N SER A 169 17.17 -4.27 14.88
CA SER A 169 17.53 -5.33 15.83
C SER A 169 17.85 -6.64 15.11
N SER A 170 17.06 -6.99 14.09
CA SER A 170 17.31 -8.18 13.28
C SER A 170 18.61 -8.06 12.47
N LEU A 171 18.84 -6.90 11.83
CA LEU A 171 20.10 -6.64 11.11
C LEU A 171 21.33 -6.69 12.03
N ALA A 172 21.22 -6.14 13.25
CA ALA A 172 22.28 -6.20 14.25
C ALA A 172 22.56 -7.64 14.71
N ALA A 173 21.53 -8.49 14.81
CA ALA A 173 21.68 -9.91 15.11
C ALA A 173 22.39 -10.68 13.98
N CYS A 174 22.20 -10.28 12.72
CA CYS A 174 22.93 -10.86 11.59
C CYS A 174 24.43 -10.52 11.61
N ASN A 175 24.81 -9.30 12.05
CA ASN A 175 26.23 -8.91 12.18
C ASN A 175 26.45 -7.86 13.28
N ASN A 176 27.05 -8.30 14.39
CA ASN A 176 27.39 -7.44 15.53
C ASN A 176 28.55 -6.45 15.30
N LYS A 177 29.17 -6.44 14.12
CA LYS A 177 30.21 -5.47 13.74
C LYS A 177 29.67 -4.20 13.11
N LEU A 178 28.36 -4.13 12.85
CA LEU A 178 27.71 -2.93 12.35
C LEU A 178 27.50 -1.94 13.50
N VAL A 179 27.69 -0.66 13.22
CA VAL A 179 27.46 0.43 14.17
C VAL A 179 26.17 1.13 13.79
N PHE A 180 25.22 1.21 14.73
CA PHE A 180 23.90 1.77 14.45
C PHE A 180 23.72 3.14 15.07
N SER A 181 23.02 4.02 14.34
CA SER A 181 22.45 5.25 14.87
C SER A 181 20.95 5.29 14.57
N TRP A 182 20.17 5.81 15.50
CA TRP A 182 18.73 5.97 15.36
C TRP A 182 18.32 7.38 15.72
N ASP A 183 17.42 7.97 14.94
CA ASP A 183 16.87 9.28 15.25
C ASP A 183 15.41 9.41 14.77
N CYS A 184 14.68 10.31 15.40
CA CYS A 184 13.28 10.60 15.13
C CYS A 184 12.96 12.01 15.64
N GLY A 185 12.20 12.77 14.86
CA GLY A 185 11.78 14.12 15.25
C GLY A 185 11.17 14.90 14.10
N GLU A 186 10.61 16.06 14.43
CA GLU A 186 9.88 16.92 13.48
C GLU A 186 10.74 17.37 12.28
N LYS A 187 12.05 17.55 12.51
CA LYS A 187 13.03 17.81 11.43
C LYS A 187 12.97 16.75 10.32
N TYR A 188 12.86 15.48 10.70
CA TYR A 188 12.83 14.36 9.76
C TYR A 188 11.42 14.09 9.25
N GLN A 189 10.40 14.23 10.11
CA GLN A 189 8.99 14.11 9.77
C GLN A 189 8.63 14.95 8.52
N TYR A 190 9.20 16.15 8.41
CA TYR A 190 9.00 17.08 7.30
C TYR A 190 9.21 16.47 5.91
N TYR A 191 10.18 15.57 5.74
CA TYR A 191 10.47 14.94 4.46
C TYR A 191 10.13 13.45 4.43
N ILE A 192 10.23 12.73 5.56
CA ILE A 192 9.88 11.30 5.64
C ILE A 192 8.38 11.08 5.42
N ALA A 193 7.53 11.96 5.94
CA ALA A 193 6.09 11.72 6.03
C ALA A 193 5.27 13.02 5.89
N ARG A 194 5.61 13.84 4.89
CA ARG A 194 4.90 15.10 4.61
C ARG A 194 3.45 14.84 4.19
N SER A 195 2.49 15.28 5.00
CA SER A 195 1.06 15.20 4.67
C SER A 195 0.66 16.12 3.52
N TYR A 196 -0.37 15.75 2.76
CA TYR A 196 -1.04 16.64 1.80
C TYR A 196 -2.12 17.50 2.49
N LYS A 197 -2.69 18.46 1.74
CA LYS A 197 -3.73 19.37 2.25
C LYS A 197 -5.09 18.67 2.28
N ARG A 198 -5.90 18.98 3.30
CA ARG A 198 -7.25 18.40 3.47
C ARG A 198 -8.19 18.65 2.28
N GLU A 199 -8.02 19.74 1.55
CA GLU A 199 -8.82 20.06 0.37
C GLU A 199 -8.75 18.98 -0.73
N TRP A 200 -7.63 18.26 -0.84
CA TRP A 200 -7.47 17.20 -1.85
C TRP A 200 -8.38 16.01 -1.58
N GLU A 201 -8.73 15.73 -0.32
CA GLU A 201 -9.64 14.64 0.04
C GLU A 201 -11.05 14.88 -0.50
N ALA A 202 -11.52 16.11 -0.46
CA ALA A 202 -12.83 16.47 -0.99
C ALA A 202 -12.85 16.36 -2.52
N GLU A 203 -11.82 16.87 -3.20
CA GLU A 203 -11.64 16.76 -4.65
C GLU A 203 -11.58 15.28 -5.08
N ALA A 204 -10.72 14.47 -4.44
CA ALA A 204 -10.57 13.05 -4.75
C ALA A 204 -11.86 12.27 -4.48
N SER A 205 -12.58 12.58 -3.39
CA SER A 205 -13.86 11.94 -3.07
C SER A 205 -14.91 12.16 -4.15
N ALA A 206 -14.96 13.35 -4.76
CA ALA A 206 -15.85 13.64 -5.87
C ALA A 206 -15.49 12.82 -7.13
N ILE A 207 -14.19 12.74 -7.46
CA ILE A 207 -13.68 11.94 -8.58
C ILE A 207 -13.97 10.45 -8.37
N ILE A 208 -13.76 9.94 -7.15
CA ILE A 208 -14.06 8.53 -6.81
C ILE A 208 -15.56 8.26 -6.90
N ALA A 209 -16.41 9.20 -6.49
CA ALA A 209 -17.86 9.03 -6.59
C ALA A 209 -18.32 8.91 -8.05
N SER A 210 -17.71 9.64 -8.98
CA SER A 210 -18.04 9.56 -10.41
C SER A 210 -17.41 8.37 -11.14
N ASN A 211 -16.23 7.90 -10.72
CA ASN A 211 -15.47 6.87 -11.43
C ASN A 211 -15.59 5.45 -10.83
N ALA A 212 -16.01 5.32 -9.57
CA ALA A 212 -15.97 4.06 -8.83
C ALA A 212 -17.36 3.70 -8.25
N THR A 213 -18.35 3.59 -9.15
CA THR A 213 -19.70 3.15 -8.84
C THR A 213 -19.88 1.68 -9.20
N PHE A 214 -20.08 0.86 -8.17
CA PHE A 214 -20.27 -0.59 -8.24
C PHE A 214 -21.56 -0.96 -7.49
N PRO A 215 -22.69 -1.15 -8.19
CA PRO A 215 -23.92 -1.60 -7.56
C PRO A 215 -23.76 -3.05 -7.07
N PHE A 216 -24.40 -3.39 -5.94
CA PHE A 216 -24.40 -4.74 -5.39
C PHE A 216 -25.71 -5.01 -4.66
N ASP A 217 -26.07 -6.29 -4.55
CA ASP A 217 -27.29 -6.71 -3.85
C ASP A 217 -27.15 -6.56 -2.34
N THR A 218 -27.76 -5.51 -1.81
CA THR A 218 -27.80 -5.24 -0.37
C THR A 218 -28.68 -6.22 0.41
N ALA A 219 -29.66 -6.86 -0.22
CA ALA A 219 -30.54 -7.85 0.43
C ALA A 219 -29.81 -9.16 0.69
N ALA A 220 -29.01 -9.62 -0.29
CA ALA A 220 -28.19 -10.81 -0.14
C ALA A 220 -27.25 -10.74 1.09
N VAL A 221 -26.76 -9.56 1.46
CA VAL A 221 -25.94 -9.37 2.68
C VAL A 221 -26.71 -9.77 3.95
N TYR A 222 -27.93 -9.28 4.13
CA TYR A 222 -28.71 -9.59 5.33
C TYR A 222 -29.19 -11.04 5.34
N SER A 223 -29.65 -11.56 4.20
CA SER A 223 -30.08 -12.97 4.08
C SER A 223 -28.95 -13.96 4.33
N ARG A 224 -27.69 -13.56 4.07
CA ARG A 224 -26.53 -14.38 4.41
C ARG A 224 -26.26 -14.42 5.91
N LEU A 225 -26.47 -13.31 6.62
CA LEU A 225 -26.03 -13.15 8.01
C LEU A 225 -27.13 -13.43 9.05
N PHE A 226 -28.41 -13.21 8.69
CA PHE A 226 -29.54 -13.32 9.60
C PHE A 226 -30.61 -14.27 9.05
N THR A 227 -31.19 -15.10 9.93
CA THR A 227 -32.35 -15.95 9.62
C THR A 227 -33.63 -15.11 9.46
N ASP A 228 -33.69 -13.93 10.12
CA ASP A 228 -34.67 -12.86 9.86
C ASP A 228 -33.97 -11.62 9.28
N PRO A 229 -33.93 -11.46 7.95
CA PRO A 229 -33.26 -10.33 7.30
C PRO A 229 -33.93 -8.99 7.58
N ALA A 230 -35.25 -8.96 7.82
CA ALA A 230 -35.97 -7.72 8.13
C ALA A 230 -35.56 -7.20 9.51
N ARG A 231 -35.46 -8.10 10.50
CA ARG A 231 -34.92 -7.76 11.81
C ARG A 231 -33.45 -7.37 11.75
N GLY A 232 -32.63 -8.09 10.98
CA GLY A 232 -31.22 -7.74 10.75
C GLY A 232 -31.04 -6.31 10.21
N ARG A 233 -31.93 -5.85 9.32
CA ARG A 233 -31.96 -4.46 8.85
C ARG A 233 -32.33 -3.45 9.94
N MET A 234 -33.08 -3.83 10.97
CA MET A 234 -33.35 -2.92 12.09
C MET A 234 -32.13 -2.77 13.01
N ILE A 235 -31.31 -3.83 13.15
CA ILE A 235 -30.06 -3.80 13.93
C ILE A 235 -29.03 -2.90 13.24
N ILE A 236 -28.83 -3.10 11.92
CA ILE A 236 -27.94 -2.26 11.10
C ILE A 236 -28.73 -1.70 9.93
N SER A 237 -29.26 -0.49 10.06
CA SER A 237 -30.17 0.11 9.07
C SER A 237 -29.52 0.50 7.74
N ASN A 238 -28.22 0.79 7.74
CA ASN A 238 -27.52 1.18 6.53
C ASN A 238 -26.75 0.00 5.92
N PRO A 239 -27.19 -0.57 4.77
CA PRO A 239 -26.54 -1.69 4.13
C PRO A 239 -25.09 -1.40 3.72
N ARG A 240 -24.78 -0.15 3.36
CA ARG A 240 -23.39 0.22 3.00
C ARG A 240 -22.48 0.25 4.22
N ARG A 241 -23.03 0.49 5.43
CA ARG A 241 -22.24 0.45 6.68
C ARG A 241 -21.89 -0.97 7.09
N ILE A 242 -22.83 -1.92 7.03
CA ILE A 242 -22.52 -3.34 7.33
C ILE A 242 -21.44 -3.87 6.38
N VAL A 243 -21.52 -3.55 5.09
CA VAL A 243 -20.49 -3.90 4.10
C VAL A 243 -19.14 -3.27 4.48
N ALA A 244 -19.11 -1.97 4.79
CA ALA A 244 -17.87 -1.29 5.18
C ALA A 244 -17.25 -1.89 6.46
N TYR A 245 -18.06 -2.27 7.45
CA TYR A 245 -17.57 -2.88 8.68
C TYR A 245 -17.00 -4.27 8.43
N ILE A 246 -17.71 -5.13 7.70
CA ILE A 246 -17.24 -6.48 7.33
C ILE A 246 -15.94 -6.37 6.52
N PHE A 247 -15.93 -5.52 5.50
CA PHE A 247 -14.75 -5.32 4.66
C PHE A 247 -13.56 -4.83 5.50
N THR A 248 -13.78 -3.91 6.44
CA THR A 248 -12.72 -3.40 7.33
C THR A 248 -12.19 -4.48 8.26
N VAL A 249 -13.06 -5.24 8.93
CA VAL A 249 -12.65 -6.34 9.81
C VAL A 249 -11.89 -7.41 9.01
N ALA A 250 -12.42 -7.85 7.87
CA ALA A 250 -11.77 -8.83 7.00
C ALA A 250 -10.40 -8.36 6.50
N SER A 251 -10.27 -7.08 6.13
CA SER A 251 -9.01 -6.51 5.63
C SER A 251 -7.90 -6.51 6.67
N TYR A 252 -8.22 -6.22 7.93
CA TYR A 252 -7.23 -6.16 9.01
C TYR A 252 -7.01 -7.49 9.74
N ALA A 253 -7.86 -8.49 9.51
CA ALA A 253 -7.72 -9.82 10.13
C ALA A 253 -6.34 -10.44 9.88
N GLN A 254 -5.78 -10.24 8.68
CA GLN A 254 -4.45 -10.72 8.29
C GLN A 254 -3.32 -10.12 9.14
N ALA A 255 -3.45 -8.86 9.55
CA ALA A 255 -2.46 -8.22 10.43
C ALA A 255 -2.33 -8.93 11.80
N TYR A 256 -3.35 -9.72 12.17
CA TYR A 256 -3.39 -10.54 13.38
C TYR A 256 -3.15 -12.04 13.12
N GLY A 257 -2.80 -12.42 11.90
CA GLY A 257 -2.57 -13.80 11.50
C GLY A 257 -3.83 -14.64 11.28
N ILE A 258 -4.95 -13.98 10.96
CA ILE A 258 -6.17 -14.64 10.54
C ILE A 258 -6.23 -14.59 9.01
N GLU A 259 -6.11 -15.74 8.37
CA GLU A 259 -5.96 -15.87 6.90
C GLU A 259 -7.19 -16.50 6.23
N ASP A 260 -8.29 -16.69 6.97
CA ASP A 260 -9.56 -17.13 6.41
C ASP A 260 -10.18 -16.03 5.51
N ASN A 261 -10.79 -16.43 4.39
CA ASN A 261 -11.40 -15.50 3.44
C ASN A 261 -12.78 -15.01 3.92
N TYR A 262 -12.80 -13.99 4.78
CA TYR A 262 -14.03 -13.34 5.22
C TYR A 262 -14.58 -12.29 4.24
N PHE A 263 -13.87 -11.97 3.16
CA PHE A 263 -14.45 -11.17 2.06
C PHE A 263 -15.61 -11.92 1.39
N SER A 264 -15.60 -13.26 1.44
CA SER A 264 -16.69 -14.12 0.96
C SER A 264 -18.04 -13.91 1.69
N MET A 265 -18.05 -13.18 2.81
CA MET A 265 -19.28 -12.77 3.50
C MET A 265 -20.04 -11.67 2.73
N LEU A 266 -19.42 -11.07 1.73
CA LEU A 266 -19.98 -9.99 0.93
C LEU A 266 -20.26 -10.48 -0.51
N PRO A 267 -21.28 -9.90 -1.18
CA PRO A 267 -21.42 -10.03 -2.63
C PRO A 267 -20.13 -9.61 -3.33
N TRP A 268 -19.76 -10.32 -4.39
CA TRP A 268 -18.50 -10.08 -5.10
C TRP A 268 -18.34 -8.63 -5.58
N ASP A 269 -19.40 -8.04 -6.13
CA ASP A 269 -19.39 -6.65 -6.59
C ASP A 269 -19.13 -5.65 -5.45
N ALA A 270 -19.53 -5.99 -4.21
CA ALA A 270 -19.22 -5.19 -3.03
C ALA A 270 -17.74 -5.28 -2.63
N VAL A 271 -17.12 -6.46 -2.80
CA VAL A 271 -15.69 -6.69 -2.56
C VAL A 271 -14.85 -5.91 -3.59
N VAL A 272 -15.10 -6.14 -4.88
CA VAL A 272 -14.40 -5.47 -5.97
C VAL A 272 -14.62 -3.96 -5.90
N GLY A 273 -15.85 -3.51 -5.69
CA GLY A 273 -16.14 -2.08 -5.58
C GLY A 273 -15.43 -1.41 -4.41
N SER A 274 -15.34 -2.08 -3.25
CA SER A 274 -14.59 -1.57 -2.10
C SER A 274 -13.09 -1.52 -2.37
N TYR A 275 -12.54 -2.54 -3.04
CA TYR A 275 -11.15 -2.56 -3.49
C TYR A 275 -10.86 -1.40 -4.46
N CYS A 276 -11.60 -1.29 -5.56
CA CYS A 276 -11.39 -0.29 -6.61
C CYS A 276 -11.51 1.14 -6.08
N ARG A 277 -12.48 1.41 -5.20
CA ARG A 277 -12.62 2.74 -4.55
C ARG A 277 -11.39 3.12 -3.73
N ARG A 278 -10.85 2.17 -2.96
CA ARG A 278 -9.64 2.38 -2.14
C ARG A 278 -8.37 2.47 -3.00
N ALA A 279 -8.29 1.65 -4.06
CA ALA A 279 -7.20 1.67 -5.03
C ALA A 279 -7.12 3.04 -5.72
N LEU A 280 -8.26 3.53 -6.21
CA LEU A 280 -8.35 4.85 -6.84
C LEU A 280 -7.99 5.96 -5.86
N HIS A 281 -8.47 5.91 -4.61
CA HIS A 281 -8.09 6.88 -3.57
C HIS A 281 -6.57 6.93 -3.35
N ALA A 282 -5.94 5.77 -3.16
CA ALA A 282 -4.51 5.67 -2.95
C ALA A 282 -3.71 6.17 -4.17
N TYR A 283 -4.14 5.83 -5.39
CA TYR A 283 -3.49 6.27 -6.62
C TYR A 283 -3.59 7.78 -6.82
N LEU A 284 -4.81 8.34 -6.74
CA LEU A 284 -5.05 9.76 -6.96
C LEU A 284 -4.21 10.61 -6.03
N LEU A 285 -4.29 10.37 -4.72
CA LEU A 285 -3.69 11.26 -3.73
C LEU A 285 -2.20 11.02 -3.51
N ASN A 286 -1.68 9.84 -3.83
CA ASN A 286 -0.33 9.46 -3.42
C ASN A 286 0.61 9.13 -4.57
N CYS A 287 0.12 8.91 -5.79
CA CYS A 287 0.95 8.60 -6.96
C CYS A 287 1.04 9.77 -7.97
N ASN A 288 1.76 9.57 -9.07
CA ASN A 288 1.82 10.49 -10.22
C ASN A 288 0.57 10.36 -11.11
N SER A 289 -0.62 10.63 -10.55
CA SER A 289 -1.89 10.60 -11.29
C SER A 289 -2.00 11.79 -12.25
N VAL A 290 -2.85 11.70 -13.28
CA VAL A 290 -3.18 12.85 -14.13
C VAL A 290 -3.78 14.00 -13.32
N ASP A 291 -4.65 13.67 -12.36
CA ASP A 291 -5.43 14.66 -11.60
C ASP A 291 -4.61 15.40 -10.52
N PHE A 292 -3.67 14.73 -9.85
CA PHE A 292 -2.95 15.28 -8.69
C PHE A 292 -1.42 15.23 -8.81
N GLY A 293 -0.86 14.54 -9.81
CA GLY A 293 0.57 14.25 -9.93
C GLY A 293 1.44 15.50 -9.80
N ASP A 294 1.11 16.58 -10.51
CA ASP A 294 1.88 17.84 -10.50
C ASP A 294 1.89 18.52 -9.13
N ARG A 295 0.82 18.34 -8.33
CA ARG A 295 0.78 18.83 -6.94
C ARG A 295 1.49 17.87 -5.99
N ARG A 296 1.46 16.57 -6.30
CA ARG A 296 1.98 15.48 -5.44
C ARG A 296 3.50 15.35 -5.52
N MET A 297 4.09 15.42 -6.71
CA MET A 297 5.53 15.18 -6.94
C MET A 297 6.45 16.14 -6.16
N PRO A 298 6.20 17.47 -6.11
CA PRO A 298 7.04 18.39 -5.34
C PRO A 298 7.10 18.07 -3.84
N ARG A 299 6.10 17.36 -3.29
CA ARG A 299 6.10 16.95 -1.88
C ARG A 299 6.99 15.74 -1.61
N ALA A 300 7.25 14.91 -2.61
CA ALA A 300 8.13 13.74 -2.51
C ALA A 300 9.59 14.09 -2.80
N ALA A 301 9.84 15.18 -3.52
CA ALA A 301 11.18 15.66 -3.90
C ALA A 301 12.14 15.74 -2.70
N ASN A 302 11.71 16.30 -1.55
CA ASN A 302 12.59 16.44 -0.38
C ASN A 302 13.18 15.11 0.10
N MET A 303 12.36 14.04 0.15
CA MET A 303 12.85 12.72 0.56
C MET A 303 13.77 12.13 -0.52
N ALA A 304 13.41 12.27 -1.80
CA ALA A 304 14.24 11.78 -2.90
C ALA A 304 15.62 12.44 -2.90
N PHE A 305 15.69 13.76 -2.76
CA PHE A 305 16.97 14.49 -2.72
C PHE A 305 17.74 14.26 -1.42
N GLU A 306 17.08 13.94 -0.30
CA GLU A 306 17.79 13.48 0.90
C GLU A 306 18.45 12.10 0.67
N MET A 307 17.77 11.18 -0.04
CA MET A 307 18.38 9.90 -0.44
C MET A 307 19.55 10.12 -1.41
N VAL A 308 19.44 11.06 -2.35
CA VAL A 308 20.54 11.45 -3.26
C VAL A 308 21.74 11.98 -2.46
N ARG A 309 21.50 12.92 -1.54
CA ARG A 309 22.53 13.53 -0.70
C ARG A 309 23.30 12.47 0.10
N LYS A 310 22.58 11.58 0.79
CA LYS A 310 23.18 10.48 1.57
C LYS A 310 23.93 9.47 0.70
N ALA A 311 23.39 9.14 -0.48
CA ALA A 311 24.09 8.30 -1.44
C ALA A 311 25.40 8.92 -1.91
N ASP A 312 25.42 10.22 -2.21
CA ASP A 312 26.64 10.93 -2.61
C ASP A 312 27.68 10.99 -1.47
N GLU A 313 27.26 11.09 -0.20
CA GLU A 313 28.15 10.96 0.97
C GLU A 313 28.79 9.56 1.06
N ALA A 314 28.00 8.50 0.88
CA ALA A 314 28.53 7.14 0.81
C ALA A 314 29.45 6.93 -0.41
N ILE A 315 29.13 7.56 -1.55
CA ILE A 315 29.98 7.53 -2.75
C ILE A 315 31.34 8.19 -2.47
N ALA A 316 31.34 9.34 -1.78
CA ALA A 316 32.53 10.08 -1.38
C ALA A 316 33.40 9.37 -0.32
N GLY A 317 32.91 8.27 0.27
CA GLY A 317 33.70 7.41 1.15
C GLY A 317 33.32 7.47 2.62
N ALA A 318 32.16 8.04 2.97
CA ALA A 318 31.61 7.88 4.31
C ALA A 318 31.50 6.38 4.66
N PRO A 319 31.78 5.95 5.90
CA PRO A 319 31.81 4.54 6.29
C PRO A 319 30.40 3.94 6.46
N VAL A 320 29.41 4.40 5.69
CA VAL A 320 27.99 4.04 5.80
C VAL A 320 27.68 2.86 4.88
N ALA A 321 27.20 1.77 5.48
CA ALA A 321 26.72 0.60 4.77
C ALA A 321 25.27 0.78 4.31
N ALA A 322 24.42 1.38 5.14
CA ALA A 322 23.03 1.64 4.78
C ALA A 322 22.41 2.84 5.50
N ASP A 323 21.54 3.54 4.78
CA ASP A 323 20.62 4.54 5.31
C ASP A 323 19.19 3.99 5.24
N LEU A 324 18.56 3.80 6.39
CA LEU A 324 17.25 3.19 6.54
C LEU A 324 16.23 4.23 6.99
N CYS A 325 15.19 4.47 6.21
CA CYS A 325 14.10 5.36 6.57
C CYS A 325 12.79 4.59 6.77
N PHE A 326 12.02 4.91 7.81
CA PHE A 326 10.75 4.25 8.13
C PHE A 326 9.59 5.25 8.24
N GLY A 327 8.54 5.01 7.47
CA GLY A 327 7.36 5.88 7.45
C GLY A 327 6.09 5.18 6.97
N HIS A 328 5.39 5.79 6.00
CA HIS A 328 4.00 5.45 5.69
C HIS A 328 3.77 5.11 4.22
N ASP A 329 2.57 4.66 3.89
CA ASP A 329 2.15 4.35 2.52
C ASP A 329 2.14 5.58 1.63
N TRP A 330 1.53 6.70 2.07
CA TRP A 330 1.44 7.90 1.23
C TRP A 330 2.82 8.44 0.79
N PRO A 331 3.82 8.68 1.66
CA PRO A 331 5.14 9.14 1.23
C PRO A 331 5.89 8.09 0.42
N PHE A 332 5.75 6.80 0.74
CA PHE A 332 6.34 5.70 -0.04
C PHE A 332 5.85 5.73 -1.49
N LEU A 333 4.53 5.75 -1.70
CA LEU A 333 3.92 5.81 -3.04
C LEU A 333 4.41 7.05 -3.81
N GLY A 334 4.43 8.21 -3.15
CA GLY A 334 4.89 9.45 -3.76
C GLY A 334 6.38 9.45 -4.08
N LEU A 335 7.20 8.79 -3.26
CA LEU A 335 8.62 8.62 -3.48
C LEU A 335 8.89 7.71 -4.68
N CYS A 336 8.21 6.57 -4.77
CA CYS A 336 8.30 5.67 -5.93
C CYS A 336 7.86 6.37 -7.22
N SER A 337 6.78 7.16 -7.16
CA SER A 337 6.35 8.03 -8.26
C SER A 337 7.40 9.07 -8.63
N PHE A 338 8.01 9.72 -7.63
CA PHE A 338 9.08 10.71 -7.85
C PHE A 338 10.38 10.06 -8.29
N PHE A 339 10.57 8.74 -8.15
CA PHE A 339 11.66 8.01 -8.80
C PHE A 339 11.28 7.50 -10.20
N GLY A 340 10.00 7.54 -10.59
CA GLY A 340 9.54 7.16 -11.94
C GLY A 340 9.45 5.67 -12.11
N LEU A 341 9.23 4.96 -11.00
CA LEU A 341 9.20 3.52 -10.97
C LEU A 341 7.91 3.03 -11.63
N GLU A 342 8.04 1.96 -12.42
CA GLU A 342 6.92 1.29 -13.06
C GLU A 342 5.82 0.92 -12.02
N GLY A 343 4.56 1.19 -12.37
CA GLY A 343 3.40 0.93 -11.49
C GLY A 343 3.07 2.05 -10.50
N TYR A 344 3.90 3.09 -10.39
CA TYR A 344 3.69 4.23 -9.48
C TYR A 344 3.30 5.52 -10.23
N GLY A 345 2.55 5.39 -11.33
CA GLY A 345 2.13 6.51 -12.16
C GLY A 345 3.07 6.80 -13.33
N TYR A 346 3.74 5.74 -13.83
CA TYR A 346 4.27 5.71 -15.18
C TYR A 346 3.67 4.53 -15.97
N PRO A 347 3.00 4.77 -17.13
CA PRO A 347 2.52 6.09 -17.55
C PRO A 347 1.53 6.68 -16.52
N ARG A 348 1.28 8.00 -16.59
CA ARG A 348 0.23 8.63 -15.78
C ARG A 348 -1.13 8.06 -16.22
N LEU A 349 -1.94 7.63 -15.26
CA LEU A 349 -3.29 7.13 -15.48
C LEU A 349 -4.31 8.20 -15.10
N THR A 350 -5.40 8.28 -15.86
CA THR A 350 -6.61 8.98 -15.46
C THR A 350 -7.34 8.21 -14.35
N ALA A 351 -8.29 8.85 -13.68
CA ALA A 351 -9.14 8.17 -12.69
C ALA A 351 -9.85 6.92 -13.24
N ASP A 352 -10.39 6.99 -14.46
CA ASP A 352 -11.07 5.86 -15.12
C ASP A 352 -10.11 4.71 -15.46
N GLN A 353 -8.87 5.01 -15.84
CA GLN A 353 -7.87 3.98 -16.07
C GLN A 353 -7.44 3.35 -14.73
N ALA A 354 -7.10 4.18 -13.75
CA ALA A 354 -6.57 3.74 -12.46
C ALA A 354 -7.56 2.88 -11.68
N VAL A 355 -8.86 3.20 -11.69
CA VAL A 355 -9.89 2.40 -10.98
C VAL A 355 -10.01 0.98 -11.52
N ARG A 356 -9.62 0.77 -12.79
CA ARG A 356 -9.73 -0.52 -13.48
C ARG A 356 -8.45 -1.34 -13.43
N THR A 357 -7.28 -0.68 -13.44
CA THR A 357 -6.00 -1.36 -13.67
C THR A 357 -4.98 -1.22 -12.55
N TRP A 358 -5.08 -0.21 -11.67
CA TRP A 358 -4.04 0.02 -10.68
C TRP A 358 -4.13 -0.98 -9.51
N ASN A 359 -3.05 -1.74 -9.32
CA ASN A 359 -2.98 -2.77 -8.29
C ASN A 359 -2.31 -2.27 -7.00
N GLY A 360 -3.13 -1.80 -6.05
CA GLY A 360 -2.60 -1.27 -4.78
C GLY A 360 -2.06 -2.34 -3.83
N THR A 361 -2.50 -3.61 -3.93
CA THR A 361 -1.98 -4.70 -3.08
C THR A 361 -0.55 -5.05 -3.44
N ARG A 362 -0.25 -5.11 -4.75
CA ARG A 362 1.11 -5.34 -5.25
C ARG A 362 2.02 -4.16 -4.95
N ASN A 363 1.50 -2.94 -5.09
CA ASN A 363 2.32 -1.74 -4.99
C ASN A 363 2.57 -1.31 -3.54
N CYS A 364 1.57 -1.34 -2.67
CA CYS A 364 1.71 -0.79 -1.32
C CYS A 364 1.11 -1.68 -0.23
N PRO A 365 1.52 -2.96 -0.11
CA PRO A 365 1.14 -3.79 1.05
C PRO A 365 1.74 -3.20 2.35
N PHE A 366 1.35 -3.74 3.51
CA PHE A 366 2.12 -3.45 4.73
C PHE A 366 3.58 -3.81 4.54
N ALA A 367 4.49 -3.11 5.24
CA ALA A 367 5.94 -3.25 5.07
C ALA A 367 6.46 -3.04 3.62
N ALA A 368 5.67 -2.40 2.74
CA ALA A 368 6.14 -1.98 1.43
C ALA A 368 7.44 -1.18 1.54
N ASN A 369 8.39 -1.46 0.66
CA ASN A 369 9.73 -0.89 0.78
C ASN A 369 10.37 -0.59 -0.58
N LEU A 370 11.17 0.47 -0.61
CA LEU A 370 12.02 0.89 -1.71
C LEU A 370 13.47 0.73 -1.26
N GLN A 371 14.28 0.05 -2.05
CA GLN A 371 15.72 -0.10 -1.84
C GLN A 371 16.47 0.37 -3.08
N LEU A 372 17.42 1.29 -2.91
CA LEU A 372 18.40 1.67 -3.91
C LEU A 372 19.71 1.00 -3.53
N VAL A 373 20.15 0.05 -4.33
CA VAL A 373 21.38 -0.71 -4.10
C VAL A 373 22.46 -0.15 -5.02
N PHE A 374 23.53 0.37 -4.44
CA PHE A 374 24.60 1.05 -5.16
C PHE A 374 25.79 0.13 -5.37
N TYR A 375 26.32 0.15 -6.59
CA TYR A 375 27.42 -0.68 -7.04
C TYR A 375 28.55 0.19 -7.58
N ARG A 376 29.81 -0.18 -7.30
CA ARG A 376 30.99 0.53 -7.77
C ARG A 376 31.95 -0.42 -8.48
N ASN A 377 32.59 0.05 -9.54
CA ASN A 377 33.68 -0.67 -10.20
C ASN A 377 35.07 -0.12 -9.81
N GLY A 378 36.13 -0.77 -10.28
CA GLY A 378 37.52 -0.37 -10.00
C GLY A 378 37.94 0.98 -10.61
N LYS A 379 37.12 1.57 -11.50
CA LYS A 379 37.35 2.91 -12.09
C LYS A 379 36.56 4.01 -11.37
N GLY A 380 35.82 3.67 -10.32
CA GLY A 380 35.01 4.62 -9.55
C GLY A 380 33.63 4.92 -10.15
N ARG A 381 33.25 4.32 -11.30
CA ARG A 381 31.90 4.47 -11.86
C ARG A 381 30.87 3.82 -10.92
N VAL A 382 29.73 4.48 -10.74
CA VAL A 382 28.65 4.04 -9.84
C VAL A 382 27.40 3.70 -10.64
N LEU A 383 26.84 2.53 -10.36
CA LEU A 383 25.51 2.13 -10.84
C LEU A 383 24.56 1.98 -9.67
N VAL A 384 23.26 2.16 -9.91
CA VAL A 384 22.19 1.90 -8.94
C VAL A 384 21.18 0.91 -9.50
N LYS A 385 20.68 0.02 -8.64
CA LYS A 385 19.55 -0.85 -8.90
C LYS A 385 18.41 -0.51 -7.94
N PHE A 386 17.19 -0.45 -8.45
CA PHE A 386 15.99 -0.20 -7.67
C PHE A 386 15.25 -1.51 -7.36
N LEU A 387 14.88 -1.68 -6.11
CA LEU A 387 13.99 -2.75 -5.66
C LEU A 387 12.76 -2.15 -5.01
N VAL A 388 11.59 -2.62 -5.42
CA VAL A 388 10.31 -2.30 -4.79
C VAL A 388 9.70 -3.59 -4.28
N ASN A 389 9.40 -3.62 -2.99
CA ASN A 389 8.93 -4.82 -2.30
C ASN A 389 9.87 -6.01 -2.59
N GLU A 390 11.18 -5.77 -2.50
CA GLU A 390 12.28 -6.69 -2.81
C GLU A 390 12.36 -7.18 -4.27
N GLN A 391 11.49 -6.74 -5.16
CA GLN A 391 11.50 -7.11 -6.59
C GLN A 391 12.24 -6.05 -7.42
N GLU A 392 13.03 -6.50 -8.40
CA GLU A 392 13.69 -5.58 -9.34
C GLU A 392 12.63 -4.79 -10.13
N THR A 393 12.85 -3.49 -10.27
CA THR A 393 11.97 -2.59 -11.03
C THR A 393 12.79 -1.66 -11.91
N LEU A 394 12.12 -1.08 -12.90
CA LEU A 394 12.71 -0.14 -13.85
C LEU A 394 12.18 1.28 -13.63
N ILE A 395 12.98 2.25 -14.10
CA ILE A 395 12.57 3.60 -14.46
C ILE A 395 12.41 3.60 -15.98
N PRO A 396 11.19 3.50 -16.52
CA PRO A 396 11.01 3.29 -17.96
C PRO A 396 11.44 4.48 -18.84
N GLU A 397 11.51 5.68 -18.27
CA GLU A 397 11.99 6.89 -18.97
C GLU A 397 13.51 6.98 -19.07
N LEU A 398 14.24 6.08 -18.40
CA LEU A 398 15.69 6.02 -18.45
C LEU A 398 16.19 4.76 -19.12
N GLN A 399 17.26 4.92 -19.89
CA GLN A 399 17.96 3.80 -20.50
C GLN A 399 18.84 3.14 -19.42
N ALA A 400 18.56 1.87 -19.11
CA ALA A 400 19.45 1.10 -18.25
C ALA A 400 20.76 0.78 -18.99
N VAL A 401 21.87 0.76 -18.25
CA VAL A 401 23.19 0.32 -18.75
C VAL A 401 23.17 -1.17 -19.07
N SER A 402 22.52 -1.97 -18.23
CA SER A 402 22.27 -3.39 -18.41
C SER A 402 21.21 -3.85 -17.41
N GLY A 403 20.23 -4.65 -17.83
CA GLY A 403 19.18 -5.14 -16.93
C GLY A 403 18.53 -3.99 -16.12
N PRO A 404 18.42 -4.09 -14.78
CA PRO A 404 17.86 -3.04 -13.91
C PRO A 404 18.92 -2.05 -13.37
N TYR A 405 20.11 -1.98 -13.98
CA TYR A 405 21.22 -1.14 -13.51
C TYR A 405 21.30 0.16 -14.29
N TYR A 406 21.17 1.28 -13.58
CA TYR A 406 21.23 2.64 -14.12
C TYR A 406 22.53 3.33 -13.73
N ASP A 407 23.04 4.21 -14.59
CA ASP A 407 24.14 5.10 -14.23
C ASP A 407 23.64 6.13 -13.19
N TRP A 408 24.36 6.28 -12.08
CA TRP A 408 23.89 7.13 -10.99
C TRP A 408 23.80 8.61 -11.38
N ASP A 409 24.72 9.10 -12.22
CA ASP A 409 24.68 10.49 -12.64
C ASP A 409 23.51 10.76 -13.61
N GLU A 410 23.14 9.78 -14.44
CA GLU A 410 21.93 9.86 -15.27
C GLU A 410 20.65 9.85 -14.44
N VAL A 411 20.60 9.03 -13.38
CA VAL A 411 19.47 9.04 -12.43
C VAL A 411 19.35 10.41 -11.78
N LYS A 412 20.44 10.98 -11.26
CA LYS A 412 20.41 12.32 -10.65
C LYS A 412 19.94 13.38 -11.64
N ALA A 413 20.46 13.38 -12.86
CA ALA A 413 20.04 14.32 -13.92
C ALA A 413 18.53 14.19 -14.22
N TYR A 414 17.99 12.97 -14.22
CA TYR A 414 16.56 12.74 -14.37
C TYR A 414 15.73 13.20 -13.18
N LEU A 415 16.20 13.04 -11.93
CA LEU A 415 15.48 13.56 -10.77
C LEU A 415 15.37 15.09 -10.82
N GLU A 416 16.41 15.77 -11.33
CA GLU A 416 16.43 17.22 -11.51
C GLU A 416 15.36 17.71 -12.51
N THR A 417 15.04 16.95 -13.56
CA THR A 417 13.99 17.33 -14.53
C THR A 417 12.56 17.20 -13.97
N ARG A 418 12.41 16.63 -12.76
CA ARG A 418 11.11 16.35 -12.13
C ARG A 418 10.80 17.20 -10.92
N LYS A 419 11.63 18.20 -10.62
CA LYS A 419 11.43 19.14 -9.52
C LYS A 419 10.14 19.93 -9.63
#